data_AF-A0A6N2T3R1-F1
#
_entry.id   AF-A0A6N2T3R1-F1
#
_cell.length_a   1.000
_cell.length_b   1.000
_cell.length_c   1.000
_cell.angle_alpha   90.00
_cell.angle_beta   90.00
_cell.angle_gamma   90.00
#
_symmetry.space_group_name_H-M   'P 1'
#
loop_
_entity.id
_entity.type
_entity.pdbx_description
1 polymer ?
#
loop_
_entity_poly.entity_id
_entity_poly.type
_entity_poly.pdbx_seq_one_letter_code
_entity_poly.pdbx_strand_id
1 'polypeptide(L)' 'MEFVIRLADALELQVIAEGVETREQAQMLKKLGCRHAQGYLYGRPMPEQEFIDYLSGKEL' A
#
# COMPACT_ATOMS: atom_id res chain seq x y z
N MET A 1 -8.11 -7.77 9.95
CA MET A 1 -7.44 -6.50 9.64
C MET A 1 -7.87 -5.37 10.60
N GLU A 2 -9.17 -5.17 10.82
CA GLU A 2 -9.69 -4.10 11.70
C GLU A 2 -9.02 -4.00 13.08
N PHE A 3 -8.82 -5.12 13.79
CA PHE A 3 -8.14 -5.13 15.09
C PHE A 3 -6.70 -4.61 15.04
N VAL A 4 -5.95 -4.93 13.98
CA VAL A 4 -4.56 -4.49 13.82
C VAL A 4 -4.51 -2.98 13.61
N ILE A 5 -5.42 -2.43 12.80
CA ILE A 5 -5.51 -0.99 12.56
C ILE A 5 -5.84 -0.26 13.85
N ARG A 6 -6.85 -0.72 14.59
CA ARG A 6 -7.24 -0.12 15.87
C ARG A 6 -6.15 -0.21 16.93
N LEU A 7 -5.40 -1.32 16.97
CA LEU A 7 -4.27 -1.48 17.88
C LEU A 7 -3.15 -0.49 17.52
N ALA A 8 -2.81 -0.36 16.24
CA ALA A 8 -1.79 0.57 15.80
C ALA A 8 -2.20 2.03 16.07
N ASP A 9 -3.46 2.40 15.84
CA ASP A 9 -3.99 3.73 16.18
C ASP A 9 -3.85 4.02 17.69
N ALA A 10 -4.18 3.05 18.55
CA ALA A 10 -4.07 3.19 20.00
C ALA A 10 -2.61 3.31 20.49
N LEU A 11 -1.65 2.80 19.70
CA LEU A 11 -0.22 2.85 19.98
C LEU A 11 0.50 3.96 19.20
N GLU A 12 -0.24 4.79 18.46
CA GLU A 12 0.32 5.83 17.58
C GLU A 12 1.32 5.29 16.53
N LEU A 13 1.07 4.06 16.05
CA LEU A 13 1.88 3.39 15.03
C LEU A 13 1.25 3.49 13.64
N GLN A 14 2.10 3.45 12.61
CA GLN A 14 1.66 3.34 11.22
C GLN A 14 1.54 1.87 10.80
N VAL A 15 0.55 1.58 9.95
CA VAL A 15 0.34 0.25 9.35
C VAL A 15 0.47 0.35 7.83
N ILE A 16 1.24 -0.56 7.25
CA ILE A 16 1.29 -0.81 5.81
C ILE A 16 0.61 -2.16 5.55
N ALA A 17 -0.40 -2.18 4.69
CA ALA A 17 -1.00 -3.42 4.21
C ALA A 17 -0.24 -3.92 2.98
N GLU A 18 0.41 -5.08 3.08
CA GLU A 18 1.13 -5.72 1.98
C GLU A 18 0.23 -6.67 1.18
N GLY A 19 0.57 -6.92 -0.09
CA GLY A 19 -0.16 -7.84 -0.98
C GLY A 19 -1.45 -7.26 -1.56
N VAL A 20 -1.56 -5.93 -1.73
CA VAL A 20 -2.73 -5.30 -2.36
C VAL A 20 -2.64 -5.39 -3.88
N GLU A 21 -3.51 -6.20 -4.47
CA GLU A 21 -3.50 -6.52 -5.91
C GLU A 21 -4.71 -5.94 -6.65
N THR A 22 -5.83 -5.67 -5.95
CA THR A 22 -7.06 -5.16 -6.58
C THR A 22 -7.56 -3.85 -5.99
N ARG A 23 -8.30 -3.08 -6.80
CA ARG A 23 -8.90 -1.80 -6.36
C ARG A 23 -9.89 -2.01 -5.22
N GLU A 24 -10.60 -3.13 -5.21
CA GLU A 24 -11.56 -3.51 -4.17
C GLU A 24 -10.86 -3.72 -2.82
N GLN A 25 -9.71 -4.42 -2.82
CA GLN A 25 -8.88 -4.60 -1.62
C GLN A 25 -8.38 -3.25 -1.09
N ALA A 26 -7.85 -2.38 -1.97
CA ALA A 26 -7.40 -1.05 -1.60
C ALA A 26 -8.52 -0.18 -1.01
N GLN A 27 -9.71 -0.22 -1.62
CA GLN A 27 -10.88 0.50 -1.11
C GLN A 27 -11.33 -0.02 0.26
N MET A 28 -11.31 -1.33 0.47
CA MET A 28 -11.65 -1.93 1.76
C MET A 28 -10.66 -1.49 2.85
N LEU A 29 -9.35 -1.57 2.58
CA LEU A 29 -8.30 -1.14 3.51
C LEU A 29 -8.43 0.34 3.87
N LYS A 30 -8.71 1.19 2.86
CA LYS A 30 -8.95 2.61 3.06
C LYS A 30 -10.18 2.88 3.95
N LYS A 31 -11.27 2.14 3.75
CA LYS A 31 -12.48 2.25 4.59
C LYS A 31 -12.23 1.83 6.03
N LEU A 32 -11.35 0.85 6.25
CA LEU A 32 -10.94 0.40 7.58
C LEU A 32 -9.95 1.36 8.26
N GLY A 33 -9.49 2.42 7.59
CA GLY A 33 -8.55 3.41 8.14
C GLY A 33 -7.07 3.14 7.85
N CYS A 34 -6.74 2.07 7.13
CA CYS A 34 -5.36 1.80 6.70
C CYS A 34 -4.95 2.78 5.60
N ARG A 35 -3.87 3.54 5.83
CA ARG A 35 -3.46 4.67 4.97
C ARG A 35 -2.33 4.32 4.01
N HIS A 36 -1.61 3.23 4.26
CA HIS A 36 -0.47 2.80 3.45
C HIS A 36 -0.69 1.38 2.95
N ALA A 37 -0.32 1.15 1.69
CA ALA A 37 -0.47 -0.15 1.04
C ALA A 37 0.69 -0.41 0.09
N GLN A 38 1.07 -1.67 -0.03
CA GLN A 38 2.02 -2.18 -1.01
C GLN A 38 1.41 -3.39 -1.71
N GLY A 39 1.63 -3.49 -3.01
CA GLY A 39 1.25 -4.67 -3.78
C GLY A 39 1.14 -4.36 -5.27
N TYR A 40 0.85 -5.38 -6.06
CA TYR A 40 0.88 -5.31 -7.52
C TYR A 40 -0.16 -4.35 -8.12
N LEU A 41 -1.17 -3.93 -7.35
CA LEU A 41 -2.05 -2.85 -7.76
C LEU A 41 -1.28 -1.54 -8.01
N TYR A 42 -0.24 -1.29 -7.21
CA TYR A 42 0.53 -0.05 -7.21
C TYR A 42 1.85 -0.20 -7.98
N GLY A 43 2.53 -1.34 -7.80
CA GLY A 43 3.80 -1.64 -8.46
C GLY A 43 4.32 -3.02 -8.07
N ARG A 44 4.96 -3.71 -9.01
CA ARG A 44 5.73 -4.92 -8.73
C ARG A 44 7.11 -4.54 -8.19
N PRO A 45 7.80 -5.42 -7.44
CA PRO A 45 9.23 -5.29 -7.23
C PRO A 45 9.93 -5.12 -8.58
N MET A 46 10.81 -4.13 -8.69
CA MET A 46 11.45 -3.75 -9.93
C MET A 46 12.92 -3.36 -9.67
N PRO A 47 13.82 -3.51 -10.66
CA PRO A 47 15.18 -3.00 -10.60
C PRO A 47 15.24 -1.49 -10.39
N GLU A 48 16.40 -0.99 -9.95
CA GLU A 48 16.64 0.44 -9.68
C GLU A 48 16.24 1.34 -10.85
N GLN A 49 16.63 1.00 -12.08
CA GLN A 49 16.36 1.84 -13.25
C GLN A 49 14.85 1.96 -13.53
N GLU A 50 14.12 0.84 -13.45
CA GLU A 50 12.66 0.83 -13.61
C GLU A 50 11.97 1.63 -12.51
N PHE A 51 12.48 1.57 -11.27
CA PHE A 51 11.97 2.37 -10.16
C PHE A 51 12.17 3.87 -10.39
N ILE A 52 13.33 4.29 -10.89
CA ILE A 52 13.60 5.69 -11.24
C ILE A 52 12.65 6.16 -12.35
N ASP A 53 12.43 5.33 -13.37
CA ASP A 53 11.52 5.67 -14.47
C ASP A 53 10.06 5.77 -13.98
N TYR A 54 9.60 4.83 -13.15
CA TYR A 54 8.29 4.87 -12.49
C TYR A 54 8.09 6.14 -11.65
N LEU A 55 9.09 6.53 -10.84
CA LEU A 55 9.03 7.75 -10.03
C LEU A 55 9.01 9.03 -10.87
N SER A 56 9.65 9.01 -12.04
CA SER A 56 9.71 10.16 -12.95
C SER A 56 8.41 10.37 -13.75
N GLY A 57 7.43 9.49 -13.62
CA GLY A 57 6.15 9.56 -14.34
C GLY A 57 6.25 9.20 -15.82
N LYS A 58 7.37 8.58 -16.24
CA LYS A 58 7.41 7.87 -17.51
C LYS A 58 6.51 6.64 -17.39
N GLU A 59 5.72 6.34 -18.41
CA GLU A 59 5.01 5.06 -18.46
C GLU A 59 6.05 3.93 -18.37
N LEU A 60 5.84 2.98 -17.44
CA LEU A 60 6.61 1.74 -17.34
C LEU A 60 6.44 0.90 -18.61
#